data_AF-A0A2S7T9T0-F1
#
_entry.id   AF-A0A2S7T9T0-F1
#
_cell.length_a   1.000
_cell.length_b   1.000
_cell.length_c   1.000
_cell.angle_alpha   90.00
_cell.angle_beta   90.00
_cell.angle_gamma   90.00
#
_symmetry.space_group_name_H-M   'P 1'
#
loop_
_entity.id
_entity.type
_entity.pdbx_description
1 polymer ?
#
loop_
_entity_poly.entity_id
_entity_poly.type
_entity_poly.pdbx_seq_one_letter_code
_entity_poly.pdbx_strand_id
1 'polypeptide(L)'
;MLKRFLSLQWKSMIRSSSFRTEIWFKILMVFGALYFIAVFLSLGFGSYFIIEKLDMGDPFRVVNRFMIYYLGFDMVFRYMLQKMPVTNIKPLLYLPVKKNQVVRFSLFKTVVSFFNWSHAFFFIPFTIILITKDYDLVGALAWHLGMMGLIYSNNMLNVLVNNRDWAFYIMASLFAGAALVQYYQIFDITVYTQTFFDLLYDQPVWAAVPWAVLIILYLSSFYYFKSRMYLDGGLAVKQKEAKTENLDWLNRYGYLGTFLKNDIKLIRRNKRSKTSVITSFFFLFYGLLFFTGAVEMYDNAFWKIFAGIFVTGGFLFTFGQYVPSWDSSYYPLMMSQNIKYRDYLNSKWYLIIIATLISTVLSTFYIYFGWEAYAAVLAGAMYNLGINSYLVLLGGAYVKSPIDLTSNKKAFGDKQAFNAKTMLLTIPKMFLPMLIYWGGSMINEPAGYLAVAAVGVLGFVFKNPTFRLIERIYKKEKYKTLLAYKENA
;
A
#
# COMPACT_ATOMS: atom_id res chain seq x y z
N MET A 1 -20.59 26.61 8.41
CA MET A 1 -19.37 26.36 7.62
C MET A 1 -19.04 24.87 7.43
N LEU A 2 -18.98 24.04 8.48
CA LEU A 2 -18.76 22.57 8.36
C LEU A 2 -19.67 21.89 7.33
N LYS A 3 -20.99 22.10 7.40
CA LYS A 3 -21.97 21.57 6.42
C LYS A 3 -21.65 21.99 4.97
N ARG A 4 -21.21 23.24 4.77
CA ARG A 4 -20.84 23.78 3.44
C ARG A 4 -19.56 23.13 2.91
N PHE A 5 -18.56 22.89 3.76
CA PHE A 5 -17.35 22.16 3.37
C PHE A 5 -17.63 20.70 3.01
N LEU A 6 -18.51 20.02 3.76
CA LEU A 6 -18.96 18.67 3.42
C LEU A 6 -19.65 18.62 2.06
N SER A 7 -20.55 19.58 1.79
CA SER A 7 -21.22 19.71 0.48
C SER A 7 -20.22 19.94 -0.66
N LEU A 8 -19.23 20.82 -0.47
CA LEU A 8 -18.19 21.07 -1.47
C LEU A 8 -17.33 19.84 -1.74
N GLN A 9 -17.00 19.05 -0.71
CA GLN A 9 -16.30 17.77 -0.90
C GLN A 9 -17.13 16.77 -1.69
N TRP A 10 -18.42 16.64 -1.36
CA TRP A 10 -19.30 15.72 -2.08
C TRP A 10 -19.46 16.11 -3.56
N LYS A 11 -19.64 17.41 -3.84
CA LYS A 11 -19.65 17.95 -5.20
C LYS A 11 -18.32 17.74 -5.92
N SER A 12 -17.19 17.92 -5.26
CA SER A 12 -15.86 17.68 -5.83
C SER A 12 -15.63 16.20 -6.17
N MET A 13 -16.13 15.27 -5.34
CA MET A 13 -16.07 13.85 -5.63
C MET A 13 -16.91 13.49 -6.86
N ILE A 14 -18.16 13.94 -6.90
CA ILE A 14 -19.10 13.63 -8.01
C ILE A 14 -18.61 14.23 -9.33
N ARG A 15 -18.03 15.43 -9.32
CA ARG A 15 -17.56 16.13 -10.52
C ARG A 15 -16.16 15.70 -10.99
N SER A 16 -15.51 14.75 -10.31
CA SER A 16 -14.19 14.27 -10.74
C SER A 16 -14.29 13.44 -12.01
N SER A 17 -13.37 13.65 -12.98
CA SER A 17 -13.28 12.85 -14.21
C SER A 17 -13.06 11.36 -13.94
N SER A 18 -12.52 11.04 -12.76
CA SER A 18 -12.31 9.69 -12.26
C SER A 18 -13.50 9.08 -11.52
N PHE A 19 -14.64 9.76 -11.33
CA PHE A 19 -15.74 9.29 -10.46
C PHE A 19 -16.24 7.88 -10.82
N ARG A 20 -16.45 7.61 -12.12
CA ARG A 20 -16.90 6.30 -12.63
C ARG A 20 -15.86 5.20 -12.43
N THR A 21 -14.58 5.56 -12.43
CA THR A 21 -13.45 4.67 -12.19
C THR A 21 -13.23 4.43 -10.70
N GLU A 22 -13.52 5.42 -9.86
CA GLU A 22 -13.43 5.34 -8.39
C GLU A 22 -14.58 4.54 -7.75
N ILE A 23 -15.69 4.29 -8.47
CA ILE A 23 -16.85 3.59 -7.89
C ILE A 23 -16.52 2.16 -7.49
N TRP A 24 -15.75 1.42 -8.29
CA TRP A 24 -15.32 0.06 -7.98
C TRP A 24 -14.37 0.01 -6.79
N PHE A 25 -13.43 0.96 -6.71
CA PHE A 25 -12.58 1.12 -5.53
C PHE A 25 -13.42 1.44 -4.29
N LYS A 26 -14.48 2.25 -4.41
CA LYS A 26 -15.39 2.53 -3.30
C LYS A 26 -16.18 1.30 -2.87
N ILE A 27 -16.66 0.50 -3.81
CA ILE A 27 -17.32 -0.79 -3.51
C ILE A 27 -16.35 -1.71 -2.76
N LEU A 28 -15.10 -1.86 -3.22
CA LEU A 28 -14.09 -2.66 -2.54
C LEU A 28 -13.74 -2.11 -1.15
N MET A 29 -13.65 -0.78 -0.98
CA MET A 29 -13.47 -0.16 0.33
C MET A 29 -14.66 -0.42 1.27
N VAL A 30 -15.89 -0.46 0.75
CA VAL A 30 -17.08 -0.81 1.54
C VAL A 30 -17.02 -2.28 1.98
N PHE A 31 -16.69 -3.20 1.08
CA PHE A 31 -16.49 -4.61 1.46
C PHE A 31 -15.38 -4.79 2.49
N GLY A 32 -14.25 -4.11 2.31
CA GLY A 32 -13.17 -4.12 3.30
C GLY A 32 -13.61 -3.56 4.66
N ALA A 33 -14.39 -2.47 4.65
CA ALA A 33 -14.96 -1.90 5.87
C ALA A 33 -15.93 -2.90 6.54
N LEU A 34 -16.86 -3.50 5.79
CA LEU A 34 -17.79 -4.52 6.30
C LEU A 34 -17.07 -5.73 6.88
N TYR A 35 -15.98 -6.18 6.24
CA TYR A 35 -15.13 -7.24 6.77
C TYR A 35 -14.53 -6.88 8.12
N PHE A 36 -13.92 -5.70 8.27
CA PHE A 36 -13.37 -5.26 9.56
C PHE A 36 -14.44 -5.06 10.62
N ILE A 37 -15.62 -4.56 10.24
CA ILE A 37 -16.78 -4.46 11.14
C ILE A 37 -17.17 -5.84 11.67
N ALA A 38 -17.29 -6.84 10.78
CA ALA A 38 -17.62 -8.20 11.16
C ALA A 38 -16.55 -8.78 12.11
N VAL A 39 -15.26 -8.63 11.78
CA VAL A 39 -14.16 -9.09 12.63
C VAL A 39 -14.18 -8.43 14.01
N PHE A 40 -14.33 -7.11 14.10
CA PHE A 40 -14.37 -6.41 15.38
C PHE A 40 -15.61 -6.74 16.20
N LEU A 41 -16.78 -6.92 15.57
CA LEU A 41 -17.98 -7.41 16.24
C LEU A 41 -17.75 -8.83 16.79
N SER A 42 -17.26 -9.75 15.96
CA SER A 42 -16.96 -11.12 16.38
C SER A 42 -15.96 -11.18 17.53
N LEU A 43 -14.91 -10.34 17.50
CA LEU A 43 -13.94 -10.25 18.60
C LEU A 43 -14.54 -9.58 19.84
N GLY A 44 -15.34 -8.53 19.68
CA GLY A 44 -16.00 -7.84 20.79
C GLY A 44 -16.95 -8.76 21.53
N PHE A 45 -17.72 -9.57 20.81
CA PHE A 45 -18.60 -10.58 21.40
C PHE A 45 -17.85 -11.83 21.88
N GLY A 46 -16.89 -12.31 21.10
CA GLY A 46 -16.25 -13.62 21.33
C GLY A 46 -15.11 -13.60 22.32
N SER A 47 -14.37 -12.49 22.45
CA SER A 47 -13.13 -12.44 23.24
C SER A 47 -13.32 -12.90 24.69
N TYR A 48 -14.38 -12.44 25.36
CA TYR A 48 -14.70 -12.86 26.72
C TYR A 48 -14.83 -14.39 26.83
N PHE A 49 -15.71 -14.98 26.02
CA PHE A 49 -16.01 -16.41 26.08
C PHE A 49 -14.85 -17.29 25.59
N ILE A 50 -14.06 -16.82 24.61
CA ILE A 50 -12.88 -17.52 24.13
C ILE A 50 -11.85 -17.62 25.26
N ILE A 51 -11.59 -16.51 25.96
CA ILE A 51 -10.61 -16.46 27.05
C ILE A 51 -11.08 -17.31 28.23
N GLU A 52 -12.37 -17.21 28.61
CA GLU A 52 -12.99 -18.04 29.63
C GLU A 52 -12.88 -19.53 29.31
N LYS A 53 -13.17 -19.93 28.05
CA LYS A 53 -13.10 -21.33 27.61
C LYS A 53 -11.67 -21.89 27.58
N LEU A 54 -10.68 -21.05 27.33
CA LEU A 54 -9.26 -21.44 27.28
C LEU A 54 -8.59 -21.42 28.67
N ASP A 55 -9.34 -21.07 29.72
CA ASP A 55 -8.87 -20.99 31.11
C ASP A 55 -7.60 -20.12 31.28
N MET A 56 -7.57 -18.98 30.58
CA MET A 56 -6.40 -18.08 30.60
C MET A 56 -6.45 -17.04 31.74
N GLY A 57 -7.41 -17.17 32.67
CA GLY A 57 -7.67 -16.21 33.76
C GLY A 57 -8.86 -15.28 33.50
N ASP A 58 -8.97 -14.21 34.30
CA ASP A 58 -10.03 -13.20 34.18
C ASP A 58 -10.05 -12.59 32.76
N PRO A 59 -11.13 -12.82 31.97
CA PRO A 59 -11.19 -12.38 30.58
C PRO A 59 -10.95 -10.89 30.37
N PHE A 60 -11.41 -10.05 31.31
CA PHE A 60 -11.21 -8.61 31.25
C PHE A 60 -9.73 -8.24 31.40
N ARG A 61 -9.05 -8.84 32.38
CA ARG A 61 -7.63 -8.57 32.68
C ARG A 61 -6.72 -9.08 31.58
N VAL A 62 -7.05 -10.22 30.98
CA VAL A 62 -6.32 -10.74 29.81
C VAL A 62 -6.44 -9.77 28.63
N VAL A 63 -7.64 -9.24 28.35
CA VAL A 63 -7.82 -8.22 27.31
C VAL A 63 -6.96 -6.99 27.61
N ASN A 64 -6.99 -6.48 28.85
CA ASN A 64 -6.17 -5.33 29.27
C ASN A 64 -4.67 -5.55 29.14
N ARG A 65 -4.20 -6.76 29.43
CA ARG A 65 -2.79 -7.13 29.26
C ARG A 65 -2.29 -6.86 27.83
N PHE A 66 -3.10 -7.18 26.82
CA PHE A 66 -2.72 -7.02 25.42
C PHE A 66 -3.14 -5.69 24.78
N MET A 67 -3.77 -4.76 25.51
CA MET A 67 -4.20 -3.47 24.96
C MET A 67 -3.05 -2.58 24.46
N ILE A 68 -1.84 -2.74 25.00
CA ILE A 68 -0.66 -2.01 24.50
C ILE A 68 -0.36 -2.36 23.04
N TYR A 69 -0.46 -3.63 22.67
CA TYR A 69 -0.25 -4.08 21.29
C TYR A 69 -1.41 -3.68 20.40
N TYR A 70 -2.63 -3.66 20.92
CA TYR A 70 -3.78 -3.13 20.20
C TYR A 70 -3.55 -1.66 19.79
N LEU A 71 -3.13 -0.81 20.74
CA LEU A 71 -2.84 0.60 20.48
C LEU A 71 -1.62 0.80 19.58
N GLY A 72 -0.56 0.00 19.76
CA GLY A 72 0.63 0.04 18.91
C GLY A 72 0.32 -0.35 17.46
N PHE A 73 -0.40 -1.46 17.28
CA PHE A 73 -0.85 -1.92 15.97
C PHE A 73 -1.77 -0.88 15.33
N ASP A 74 -2.76 -0.36 16.06
CA ASP A 74 -3.63 0.72 15.59
C ASP A 74 -2.81 1.92 15.08
N MET A 75 -1.81 2.35 15.84
CA MET A 75 -0.97 3.48 15.46
C MET A 75 -0.16 3.21 14.18
N VAL A 76 0.49 2.06 14.07
CA VAL A 76 1.26 1.63 12.89
C VAL A 76 0.35 1.49 11.67
N PHE A 77 -0.79 0.81 11.83
CA PHE A 77 -1.77 0.56 10.78
C PHE A 77 -2.36 1.86 10.24
N ARG A 78 -2.72 2.80 11.13
CA ARG A 78 -3.15 4.16 10.75
C ARG A 78 -2.06 4.92 10.02
N TYR A 79 -0.81 4.88 10.50
CA TYR A 79 0.26 5.57 9.79
C TYR A 79 0.39 5.09 8.34
N MET A 80 0.28 3.78 8.12
CA MET A 80 0.35 3.17 6.78
C MET A 80 -0.87 3.47 5.90
N LEU A 81 -2.07 3.34 6.44
CA LEU A 81 -3.31 3.33 5.64
C LEU A 81 -4.16 4.59 5.77
N GLN A 82 -4.16 5.24 6.94
CA GLN A 82 -4.97 6.44 7.17
C GLN A 82 -4.37 7.60 6.37
N LYS A 83 -5.17 8.08 5.39
CA LYS A 83 -4.87 9.30 4.65
C LYS A 83 -5.11 10.49 5.56
N MET A 84 -4.09 11.33 5.68
CA MET A 84 -4.25 12.58 6.39
C MET A 84 -5.26 13.49 5.70
N PRO A 85 -6.05 14.25 6.47
CA PRO A 85 -7.04 15.16 5.94
C PRO A 85 -6.34 16.41 5.39
N VAL A 86 -5.68 16.28 4.25
CA VAL A 86 -5.18 17.43 3.51
C VAL A 86 -6.39 18.07 2.85
N THR A 87 -6.99 19.05 3.51
CA THR A 87 -7.95 19.93 2.84
C THR A 87 -7.16 20.67 1.77
N ASN A 88 -7.62 20.67 0.51
CA ASN A 88 -6.93 21.45 -0.52
C ASN A 88 -7.03 22.93 -0.13
N ILE A 89 -5.94 23.48 0.39
CA ILE A 89 -5.94 24.81 1.00
C ILE A 89 -5.95 25.88 -0.09
N LYS A 90 -5.35 25.60 -1.26
CA LYS A 90 -5.19 26.58 -2.36
C LYS A 90 -6.51 27.25 -2.77
N PRO A 91 -7.63 26.52 -3.02
CA PRO A 91 -8.90 27.13 -3.37
C PRO A 91 -9.58 27.92 -2.25
N LEU A 92 -9.14 27.75 -1.00
CA LEU A 92 -9.75 28.38 0.16
C LEU A 92 -8.98 29.65 0.60
N LEU A 93 -7.75 29.85 0.13
CA LEU A 93 -6.90 30.98 0.54
C LEU A 93 -7.39 32.32 0.02
N TYR A 94 -8.06 32.35 -1.13
CA TYR A 94 -8.63 33.57 -1.70
C TYR A 94 -10.08 33.83 -1.26
N LEU A 95 -10.69 32.90 -0.52
CA LEU A 95 -12.04 33.07 0.02
C LEU A 95 -11.96 33.70 1.43
N PRO A 96 -12.99 34.44 1.88
CA PRO A 96 -13.04 35.03 3.22
C PRO A 96 -13.31 33.98 4.31
N VAL A 97 -12.47 32.94 4.38
CA VAL A 97 -12.54 31.84 5.33
C VAL A 97 -11.38 31.97 6.32
N LYS A 98 -11.68 32.03 7.61
CA LYS A 98 -10.65 32.14 8.65
C LYS A 98 -9.79 30.87 8.68
N LYS A 99 -8.46 30.99 8.76
CA LYS A 99 -7.51 29.86 8.87
C LYS A 99 -7.92 28.84 9.95
N ASN A 100 -8.36 29.34 11.11
CA ASN A 100 -8.86 28.50 12.22
C ASN A 100 -9.97 27.54 11.81
N GLN A 101 -10.89 27.97 10.93
CA GLN A 101 -12.01 27.14 10.48
C GLN A 101 -11.54 26.02 9.55
N VAL A 102 -10.55 26.30 8.70
CA VAL A 102 -9.96 25.29 7.80
C VAL A 102 -9.19 24.24 8.58
N VAL A 103 -8.41 24.66 9.58
CA VAL A 103 -7.66 23.74 10.46
C VAL A 103 -8.63 22.88 11.29
N ARG A 104 -9.64 23.48 11.93
CA ARG A 104 -10.67 22.74 12.68
C ARG A 104 -11.40 21.73 11.79
N PHE A 105 -11.79 22.13 10.58
CA PHE A 105 -12.44 21.22 9.64
C PHE A 105 -11.52 20.05 9.24
N SER A 106 -10.24 20.33 9.01
CA SER A 106 -9.25 19.30 8.67
C SER A 106 -9.07 18.31 9.81
N LEU A 107 -8.89 18.78 11.05
CA LEU A 107 -8.76 17.91 12.22
C LEU A 107 -10.04 17.11 12.50
N PHE A 108 -11.20 17.76 12.46
CA PHE A 108 -12.50 17.07 12.67
C PHE A 108 -12.73 15.94 11.66
N LYS A 109 -12.24 16.08 10.42
CA LYS A 109 -12.30 15.01 9.42
C LYS A 109 -11.53 13.75 9.85
N THR A 110 -10.46 13.88 10.63
CA THR A 110 -9.80 12.70 11.20
C THR A 110 -10.66 12.03 12.25
N VAL A 111 -11.29 12.80 13.15
CA VAL A 111 -12.13 12.28 14.23
C VAL A 111 -13.24 11.37 13.68
N VAL A 112 -13.93 11.80 12.62
CA VAL A 112 -15.03 11.02 12.00
C VAL A 112 -14.54 9.95 11.00
N SER A 113 -13.24 9.68 10.93
CA SER A 113 -12.68 8.67 10.03
C SER A 113 -13.09 7.25 10.45
N PHE A 114 -13.24 6.35 9.48
CA PHE A 114 -13.46 4.91 9.71
C PHE A 114 -12.49 4.32 10.73
N PHE A 115 -11.23 4.75 10.69
CA PHE A 115 -10.22 4.31 11.64
C PHE A 115 -10.61 4.59 13.09
N ASN A 116 -11.34 5.66 13.43
CA ASN A 116 -11.75 5.92 14.81
C ASN A 116 -13.03 5.20 15.22
N TRP A 117 -14.09 5.34 14.44
CA TRP A 117 -15.39 4.80 14.85
C TRP A 117 -15.47 3.28 14.66
N SER A 118 -14.60 2.65 13.86
CA SER A 118 -14.56 1.19 13.72
C SER A 118 -14.23 0.47 15.04
N HIS A 119 -13.40 1.05 15.90
CA HIS A 119 -13.09 0.46 17.21
C HIS A 119 -14.33 0.28 18.09
N ALA A 120 -15.37 1.11 17.89
CA ALA A 120 -16.63 0.98 18.62
C ALA A 120 -17.27 -0.41 18.43
N PHE A 121 -17.05 -1.07 17.30
CA PHE A 121 -17.54 -2.44 17.05
C PHE A 121 -16.88 -3.51 17.90
N PHE A 122 -15.68 -3.24 18.45
CA PHE A 122 -15.06 -4.11 19.44
C PHE A 122 -15.47 -3.69 20.85
N PHE A 123 -15.25 -2.41 21.21
CA PHE A 123 -15.40 -1.95 22.58
C PHE A 123 -16.84 -1.89 23.06
N ILE A 124 -17.83 -1.56 22.21
CA ILE A 124 -19.24 -1.52 22.64
C ILE A 124 -19.74 -2.92 22.99
N PRO A 125 -19.67 -3.93 22.09
CA PRO A 125 -20.11 -5.28 22.45
C PRO A 125 -19.35 -5.87 23.65
N PHE A 126 -18.03 -5.66 23.72
CA PHE A 126 -17.23 -6.16 24.83
C PHE A 126 -17.67 -5.56 26.17
N THR A 127 -17.91 -4.24 26.21
CA THR A 127 -18.40 -3.56 27.42
C THR A 127 -19.79 -4.07 27.83
N ILE A 128 -20.68 -4.32 26.86
CA ILE A 128 -21.99 -4.92 27.14
C ILE A 128 -21.81 -6.29 27.78
N ILE A 129 -20.91 -7.13 27.26
CA ILE A 129 -20.65 -8.46 27.83
C ILE A 129 -20.13 -8.36 29.26
N LEU A 130 -19.17 -7.48 29.54
CA LEU A 130 -18.67 -7.26 30.89
C LEU A 130 -19.83 -6.95 31.86
N ILE A 131 -20.72 -6.03 31.47
CA ILE A 131 -21.89 -5.66 32.28
C ILE A 131 -22.83 -6.86 32.48
N THR A 132 -23.05 -7.69 31.45
CA THR A 132 -23.88 -8.91 31.59
C THR A 132 -23.23 -10.04 32.39
N LYS A 133 -21.91 -9.96 32.63
CA LYS A 133 -21.11 -10.94 33.37
C LYS A 133 -20.75 -10.42 34.77
N ASP A 134 -21.60 -9.56 35.33
CA ASP A 134 -21.53 -9.05 36.70
C ASP A 134 -20.29 -8.19 37.02
N TYR A 135 -19.62 -7.63 36.01
CA TYR A 135 -18.61 -6.58 36.24
C TYR A 135 -19.29 -5.27 36.63
N ASP A 136 -18.63 -4.50 37.51
CA ASP A 136 -19.07 -3.16 37.89
C ASP A 136 -19.35 -2.26 36.67
N LEU A 137 -20.55 -1.68 36.64
CA LEU A 137 -21.04 -0.85 35.55
C LEU A 137 -20.20 0.42 35.39
N VAL A 138 -19.84 1.06 36.50
CA VAL A 138 -19.11 2.34 36.47
C VAL A 138 -17.69 2.12 35.97
N GLY A 139 -17.00 1.09 36.47
CA GLY A 139 -15.69 0.65 36.01
C GLY A 139 -15.70 0.28 34.52
N ALA A 140 -16.69 -0.50 34.07
CA ALA A 140 -16.77 -0.92 32.66
C ALA A 140 -16.97 0.27 31.72
N LEU A 141 -17.84 1.22 32.09
CA LEU A 141 -18.06 2.44 31.31
C LEU A 141 -16.85 3.40 31.35
N ALA A 142 -16.18 3.52 32.50
CA ALA A 142 -14.99 4.34 32.63
C ALA A 142 -13.84 3.79 31.80
N TRP A 143 -13.60 2.48 31.85
CA TRP A 143 -12.65 1.80 30.98
C TRP A 143 -12.97 2.03 29.50
N HIS A 144 -14.23 1.86 29.11
CA HIS A 144 -14.68 2.08 27.73
C HIS A 144 -14.37 3.52 27.25
N LEU A 145 -14.69 4.52 28.07
CA LEU A 145 -14.40 5.93 27.78
C LEU A 145 -12.89 6.23 27.76
N GLY A 146 -12.12 5.63 28.67
CA GLY A 146 -10.67 5.73 28.71
C GLY A 146 -10.04 5.19 27.43
N MET A 147 -10.47 4.01 26.97
CA MET A 147 -10.03 3.40 25.72
C MET A 147 -10.39 4.26 24.49
N MET A 148 -11.58 4.86 24.45
CA MET A 148 -11.91 5.84 23.41
C MET A 148 -10.94 7.03 23.41
N GLY A 149 -10.65 7.59 24.59
CA GLY A 149 -9.70 8.70 24.74
C GLY A 149 -8.31 8.35 24.19
N LEU A 150 -7.84 7.13 24.44
CA LEU A 150 -6.56 6.62 23.91
C LEU A 150 -6.58 6.47 22.39
N ILE A 151 -7.66 5.90 21.82
CA ILE A 151 -7.82 5.76 20.36
C ILE A 151 -7.79 7.12 19.66
N TYR A 152 -8.53 8.10 20.19
CA TYR A 152 -8.51 9.45 19.62
C TYR A 152 -7.16 10.15 19.84
N SER A 153 -6.47 9.86 20.95
CA SER A 153 -5.09 10.34 21.18
C SER A 153 -4.13 9.77 20.15
N ASN A 154 -4.19 8.46 19.87
CA ASN A 154 -3.45 7.79 18.80
C ASN A 154 -3.70 8.43 17.43
N ASN A 155 -4.94 8.79 17.13
CA ASN A 155 -5.28 9.52 15.91
C ASN A 155 -4.60 10.89 15.84
N MET A 156 -4.60 11.66 16.93
CA MET A 156 -3.95 12.99 16.96
C MET A 156 -2.42 12.89 16.93
N LEU A 157 -1.83 11.88 17.57
CA LEU A 157 -0.41 11.59 17.46
C LEU A 157 -0.03 11.25 16.01
N ASN A 158 -0.78 10.37 15.36
CA ASN A 158 -0.59 10.07 13.93
C ASN A 158 -0.67 11.34 13.08
N VAL A 159 -1.58 12.24 13.41
CA VAL A 159 -1.74 13.52 12.72
C VAL A 159 -0.50 14.41 12.84
N LEU A 160 0.16 14.43 14.00
CA LEU A 160 1.39 15.18 14.25
C LEU A 160 2.64 14.55 13.62
N VAL A 161 2.73 13.21 13.67
CA VAL A 161 3.88 12.44 13.18
C VAL A 161 3.90 12.32 11.65
N ASN A 162 2.75 12.47 11.00
CA ASN A 162 2.65 12.28 9.56
C ASN A 162 3.65 13.14 8.77
N ASN A 163 4.28 12.52 7.75
CA ASN A 163 5.40 13.04 6.94
C ASN A 163 6.77 13.05 7.65
N ARG A 164 6.91 12.42 8.82
CA ARG A 164 8.19 12.14 9.47
C ARG A 164 8.44 10.63 9.49
N ASP A 165 8.88 10.10 8.35
CA ASP A 165 9.09 8.66 8.15
C ASP A 165 9.98 8.03 9.24
N TRP A 166 11.00 8.75 9.74
CA TRP A 166 11.87 8.29 10.82
C TRP A 166 11.12 7.99 12.13
N ALA A 167 10.13 8.82 12.49
CA ALA A 167 9.38 8.66 13.72
C ALA A 167 8.44 7.45 13.66
N PHE A 168 7.91 7.14 12.47
CA PHE A 168 7.20 5.89 12.22
C PHE A 168 8.12 4.68 12.40
N TYR A 169 9.32 4.68 11.79
CA TYR A 169 10.23 3.54 11.88
C TYR A 169 10.66 3.26 13.32
N ILE A 170 11.00 4.28 14.09
CA ILE A 170 11.34 4.12 15.52
C ILE A 170 10.20 3.44 16.27
N MET A 171 8.98 3.93 16.10
CA MET A 171 7.82 3.41 16.81
C MET A 171 7.48 1.97 16.37
N ALA A 172 7.46 1.70 15.07
CA ALA A 172 7.21 0.36 14.54
C ALA A 172 8.27 -0.64 15.03
N SER A 173 9.55 -0.23 15.03
CA SER A 173 10.66 -1.02 15.58
C SER A 173 10.53 -1.24 17.08
N LEU A 174 10.03 -0.26 17.84
CA LEU A 174 9.83 -0.40 19.29
C LEU A 174 8.73 -1.42 19.60
N PHE A 175 7.58 -1.37 18.93
CA PHE A 175 6.50 -2.35 19.14
C PHE A 175 6.86 -3.75 18.63
N ALA A 176 7.50 -3.84 17.45
CA ALA A 176 7.97 -5.12 16.92
C ALA A 176 9.09 -5.72 17.80
N GLY A 177 10.00 -4.88 18.28
CA GLY A 177 11.05 -5.26 19.23
C GLY A 177 10.46 -5.77 20.54
N ALA A 178 9.49 -5.06 21.12
CA ALA A 178 8.80 -5.50 22.33
C ALA A 178 8.11 -6.87 22.15
N ALA A 179 7.42 -7.07 21.02
CA ALA A 179 6.78 -8.35 20.71
C ALA A 179 7.80 -9.49 20.53
N LEU A 180 8.93 -9.23 19.86
CA LEU A 180 10.00 -10.22 19.69
C LEU A 180 10.67 -10.57 21.02
N VAL A 181 11.00 -9.57 21.83
CA VAL A 181 11.63 -9.77 23.15
C VAL A 181 10.68 -10.54 24.08
N GLN A 182 9.37 -10.30 23.99
CA GLN A 182 8.37 -11.08 24.70
C GLN A 182 8.26 -12.51 24.15
N TYR A 183 8.32 -12.71 22.83
CA TYR A 183 8.29 -14.04 22.21
C TYR A 183 9.47 -14.91 22.67
N TYR A 184 10.66 -14.33 22.80
CA TYR A 184 11.84 -14.99 23.38
C TYR A 184 11.84 -15.04 24.91
N GLN A 185 10.75 -14.63 25.56
CA GLN A 185 10.57 -14.66 27.02
C GLN A 185 11.63 -13.86 27.81
N ILE A 186 12.27 -12.87 27.17
CA ILE A 186 13.33 -12.06 27.80
C ILE A 186 12.74 -10.93 28.65
N PHE A 187 11.68 -10.29 28.15
CA PHE A 187 10.99 -9.20 28.85
C PHE A 187 9.54 -9.09 28.35
N ASP A 188 8.60 -8.98 29.28
CA ASP A 188 7.17 -8.84 28.96
C ASP A 188 6.66 -7.44 29.32
N ILE A 189 6.52 -6.59 28.30
CA ILE A 189 5.99 -5.23 28.47
C ILE A 189 4.52 -5.23 28.93
N THR A 190 3.77 -6.30 28.62
CA THR A 190 2.33 -6.36 28.87
C THR A 190 2.01 -6.30 30.36
N VAL A 191 2.85 -6.90 31.20
CA VAL A 191 2.67 -6.92 32.66
C VAL A 191 2.69 -5.51 33.25
N TYR A 192 3.60 -4.65 32.78
CA TYR A 192 3.71 -3.27 33.27
C TYR A 192 2.60 -2.38 32.73
N THR A 193 2.22 -2.56 31.45
CA THR A 193 1.17 -1.74 30.84
C THR A 193 -0.23 -2.17 31.28
N GLN A 194 -0.42 -3.44 31.65
CA GLN A 194 -1.70 -3.97 32.13
C GLN A 194 -2.20 -3.13 33.31
N THR A 195 -1.31 -2.80 34.27
CA THR A 195 -1.66 -1.98 35.44
C THR A 195 -2.32 -0.67 35.04
N PHE A 196 -1.85 0.00 33.98
CA PHE A 196 -2.48 1.23 33.50
C PHE A 196 -3.89 1.00 32.95
N PHE A 197 -4.10 -0.04 32.15
CA PHE A 197 -5.42 -0.33 31.57
C PHE A 197 -6.43 -0.80 32.62
N ASP A 198 -5.96 -1.61 33.57
CA ASP A 198 -6.70 -2.07 34.74
C ASP A 198 -7.14 -0.90 35.62
N LEU A 199 -6.27 0.08 35.84
CA LEU A 199 -6.59 1.30 36.60
C LEU A 199 -7.77 2.09 36.01
N LEU A 200 -8.01 2.03 34.70
CA LEU A 200 -9.16 2.71 34.09
C LEU A 200 -10.50 2.13 34.56
N TYR A 201 -10.51 0.86 34.94
CA TYR A 201 -11.66 0.16 35.49
C TYR A 201 -11.69 0.23 37.02
N ASP A 202 -10.58 -0.10 37.66
CA ASP A 202 -10.48 -0.19 39.13
C ASP A 202 -10.65 1.18 39.81
N GLN A 203 -10.23 2.25 39.13
CA GLN A 203 -10.35 3.62 39.60
C GLN A 203 -10.90 4.51 38.46
N PRO A 204 -12.24 4.55 38.27
CA PRO A 204 -12.90 5.24 37.15
C PRO A 204 -12.45 6.68 36.86
N VAL A 205 -11.94 7.40 37.86
CA VAL A 205 -11.39 8.76 37.72
C VAL A 205 -10.21 8.80 36.73
N TRP A 206 -9.42 7.72 36.63
CA TRP A 206 -8.28 7.64 35.72
C TRP A 206 -8.69 7.61 34.24
N ALA A 207 -9.94 7.31 33.92
CA ALA A 207 -10.47 7.47 32.57
C ALA A 207 -10.36 8.92 32.07
N ALA A 208 -10.29 9.92 32.96
CA ALA A 208 -10.07 11.31 32.58
C ALA A 208 -8.67 11.58 31.99
N VAL A 209 -7.66 10.77 32.34
CA VAL A 209 -6.26 10.97 31.90
C VAL A 209 -6.13 10.84 30.37
N PRO A 210 -6.62 9.76 29.71
CA PRO A 210 -6.67 9.70 28.25
C PRO A 210 -7.33 10.89 27.56
N TRP A 211 -8.40 11.45 28.16
CA TRP A 211 -9.09 12.63 27.61
C TRP A 211 -8.28 13.91 27.77
N ALA A 212 -7.58 14.09 28.90
CA ALA A 212 -6.66 15.19 29.08
C ALA A 212 -5.52 15.15 28.04
N VAL A 213 -4.94 13.96 27.81
CA VAL A 213 -3.93 13.74 26.77
C VAL A 213 -4.48 14.08 25.38
N LEU A 214 -5.69 13.63 25.06
CA LEU A 214 -6.35 13.97 23.80
C LEU A 214 -6.49 15.49 23.60
N ILE A 215 -6.90 16.23 24.64
CA ILE A 215 -7.03 17.69 24.56
C ILE A 215 -5.68 18.34 24.27
N ILE A 216 -4.62 17.94 24.98
CA ILE A 216 -3.26 18.46 24.76
C ILE A 216 -2.79 18.19 23.33
N LEU A 217 -3.01 16.96 22.82
CA LEU A 217 -2.63 16.57 21.46
C LEU A 217 -3.45 17.31 20.40
N TYR A 218 -4.75 17.51 20.64
CA TYR A 218 -5.60 18.28 19.75
C TYR A 218 -5.16 19.74 19.66
N LEU A 219 -4.86 20.38 20.80
CA LEU A 219 -4.36 21.76 20.85
C LEU A 219 -3.01 21.85 20.13
N SER A 220 -2.07 20.95 20.44
CA SER A 220 -0.76 20.86 19.79
C SER A 220 -0.88 20.72 18.27
N SER A 221 -1.77 19.84 17.81
CA SER A 221 -2.11 19.66 16.39
C SER A 221 -2.67 20.93 15.78
N PHE A 222 -3.62 21.57 16.46
CA PHE A 222 -4.26 22.79 15.99
C PHE A 222 -3.25 23.93 15.79
N TYR A 223 -2.39 24.19 16.77
CA TYR A 223 -1.35 25.22 16.65
C TYR A 223 -0.29 24.86 15.61
N TYR A 224 0.10 23.59 15.52
CA TYR A 224 1.05 23.10 14.51
C TYR A 224 0.53 23.32 13.07
N PHE A 225 -0.72 22.97 12.78
CA PHE A 225 -1.29 23.17 11.44
C PHE A 225 -1.61 24.64 11.15
N LYS A 226 -2.08 25.40 12.14
CA LYS A 226 -2.37 26.83 11.99
C LYS A 226 -1.10 27.63 11.65
N SER A 227 0.00 27.35 12.33
CA SER A 227 1.29 28.03 12.10
C SER A 227 1.96 27.65 10.79
N ARG A 228 1.54 26.56 10.11
CA ARG A 228 2.13 26.11 8.84
C ARG A 228 1.25 26.37 7.62
N MET A 229 0.12 27.05 7.82
CA MET A 229 -0.84 27.40 6.77
C MET A 229 -0.44 28.72 6.08
N TYR A 230 0.67 28.68 5.33
CA TYR A 230 1.15 29.76 4.46
C TYR A 230 1.11 29.34 2.99
N LEU A 231 0.88 30.31 2.08
CA LEU A 231 0.84 30.10 0.62
C LEU A 231 2.14 29.45 0.11
N ASP A 232 3.28 29.88 0.65
CA ASP A 232 4.61 29.47 0.19
C ASP A 232 4.96 28.04 0.58
N GLY A 233 4.42 27.49 1.68
CA GLY A 233 4.68 26.11 2.08
C GLY A 233 4.13 25.05 1.11
N GLY A 234 3.11 25.40 0.33
CA GLY A 234 2.53 24.55 -0.73
C GLY A 234 2.95 24.92 -2.16
N LEU A 235 3.75 25.98 -2.32
CA LEU A 235 4.24 26.50 -3.60
C LEU A 235 5.78 26.40 -3.73
N ALA A 236 6.50 26.30 -2.62
CA ALA A 236 7.94 26.07 -2.61
C ALA A 236 8.23 24.65 -3.12
N VAL A 237 8.38 24.53 -4.44
CA VAL A 237 9.08 23.39 -5.05
C VAL A 237 10.45 23.36 -4.41
N LYS A 238 10.70 22.37 -3.54
CA LYS A 238 12.05 22.13 -3.02
C LYS A 238 12.96 21.85 -4.21
N GLN A 239 13.67 22.86 -4.70
CA GLN A 239 14.70 22.69 -5.69
C GLN A 239 15.87 22.01 -4.99
N LYS A 240 16.00 20.71 -5.19
CA LYS A 240 17.22 19.98 -4.84
C LYS A 240 18.18 20.16 -6.01
N GLU A 241 19.39 20.63 -5.74
CA GLU A 241 20.44 20.76 -6.77
C GLU A 241 20.54 19.46 -7.58
N ALA A 242 20.46 19.61 -8.90
CA ALA A 242 20.51 18.49 -9.82
C ALA A 242 21.94 17.94 -9.85
N LYS A 243 22.18 16.82 -9.15
CA LYS A 243 23.38 16.02 -9.41
C LYS A 243 23.31 15.51 -10.86
N THR A 244 24.29 15.89 -11.67
CA THR A 244 24.46 15.40 -13.03
C THR A 244 25.22 14.09 -12.97
N GLU A 245 24.49 12.98 -13.12
CA GLU A 245 25.12 11.67 -13.27
C GLU A 245 25.50 11.47 -14.73
N ASN A 246 26.78 11.22 -14.98
CA ASN A 246 27.26 10.84 -16.29
C ASN A 246 26.86 9.37 -16.57
N LEU A 247 25.99 9.16 -17.57
CA LEU A 247 25.57 7.85 -18.05
C LEU A 247 26.01 7.60 -19.50
N ASP A 248 27.11 8.22 -19.94
CA ASP A 248 27.51 8.26 -21.35
C ASP A 248 27.77 6.90 -21.98
N TRP A 249 28.04 5.88 -21.16
CA TRP A 249 28.12 4.49 -21.61
C TRP A 249 26.85 4.01 -22.35
N LEU A 250 25.67 4.56 -22.05
CA LEU A 250 24.41 4.23 -22.74
C LEU A 250 24.26 4.90 -24.12
N ASN A 251 25.09 5.90 -24.47
CA ASN A 251 24.98 6.59 -25.77
C ASN A 251 25.17 5.65 -26.97
N ARG A 252 25.89 4.53 -26.77
CA ARG A 252 26.12 3.51 -27.80
C ARG A 252 24.85 2.84 -28.34
N TYR A 253 23.72 3.00 -27.66
CA TYR A 253 22.44 2.37 -28.02
C TYR A 253 21.44 3.32 -28.70
N GLY A 254 21.87 4.50 -29.16
CA GLY A 254 21.01 5.46 -29.88
C GLY A 254 19.75 5.86 -29.10
N TYR A 255 18.58 5.87 -29.75
CA TYR A 255 17.30 6.23 -29.11
C TYR A 255 16.95 5.34 -27.91
N LEU A 256 17.31 4.06 -27.93
CA LEU A 256 17.10 3.14 -26.82
C LEU A 256 17.94 3.58 -25.60
N GLY A 257 19.20 3.98 -25.83
CA GLY A 257 20.07 4.53 -24.80
C GLY A 257 19.49 5.79 -24.17
N THR A 258 18.93 6.69 -24.98
CA THR A 258 18.29 7.93 -24.50
C THR A 258 17.10 7.65 -23.58
N PHE A 259 16.23 6.71 -23.94
CA PHE A 259 15.09 6.35 -23.09
C PHE A 259 15.52 5.65 -21.80
N LEU A 260 16.45 4.69 -21.86
CA LEU A 260 16.99 4.04 -20.67
C LEU A 260 17.66 5.04 -19.71
N LYS A 261 18.40 6.02 -20.23
CA LYS A 261 18.97 7.11 -19.42
C LYS A 261 17.89 7.89 -18.69
N ASN A 262 16.80 8.23 -19.37
CA ASN A 262 15.69 8.95 -18.77
C ASN A 262 15.02 8.13 -17.67
N ASP A 263 14.80 6.83 -17.89
CA ASP A 263 14.25 5.92 -16.88
C ASP A 263 15.15 5.80 -15.64
N ILE A 264 16.46 5.60 -15.81
CA ILE A 264 17.41 5.52 -14.70
C ILE A 264 17.44 6.84 -13.91
N LYS A 265 17.49 7.98 -14.61
CA LYS A 265 17.43 9.31 -13.97
C LYS A 265 16.10 9.51 -13.24
N LEU A 266 14.98 9.07 -13.81
CA LEU A 266 13.65 9.13 -13.20
C LEU A 266 13.59 8.32 -11.92
N ILE A 267 14.16 7.10 -11.90
CA ILE A 267 14.23 6.23 -10.73
C ILE A 267 15.10 6.83 -9.63
N ARG A 268 16.28 7.37 -9.98
CA ARG A 268 17.21 7.91 -8.98
C ARG A 268 16.76 9.23 -8.36
N ARG A 269 16.15 10.11 -9.17
CA ARG A 269 15.75 11.47 -8.76
C ARG A 269 14.45 11.52 -7.97
N ASN A 270 13.47 10.67 -8.27
CA ASN A 270 12.13 10.79 -7.69
C ASN A 270 11.90 9.78 -6.57
N LYS A 271 11.31 10.24 -5.44
CA LYS A 271 11.06 9.39 -4.27
C LYS A 271 10.12 8.23 -4.61
N ARG A 272 9.10 8.49 -5.43
CA ARG A 272 8.05 7.52 -5.77
C ARG A 272 8.55 6.38 -6.65
N SER A 273 9.26 6.68 -7.73
CA SER A 273 9.86 5.65 -8.60
C SER A 273 10.93 4.85 -7.86
N LYS A 274 11.76 5.51 -7.03
CA LYS A 274 12.70 4.83 -6.14
C LYS A 274 12.01 3.87 -5.18
N THR A 275 10.92 4.32 -4.53
CA THR A 275 10.12 3.47 -3.64
C THR A 275 9.57 2.28 -4.42
N SER A 276 9.06 2.47 -5.65
CA SER A 276 8.59 1.36 -6.49
C SER A 276 9.67 0.32 -6.72
N VAL A 277 10.91 0.73 -7.04
CA VAL A 277 12.05 -0.20 -7.24
C VAL A 277 12.46 -0.89 -5.95
N ILE A 278 12.44 -0.18 -4.81
CA ILE A 278 12.69 -0.79 -3.49
C ILE A 278 11.60 -1.82 -3.17
N THR A 279 10.33 -1.51 -3.43
CA THR A 279 9.23 -2.47 -3.28
C THR A 279 9.43 -3.67 -4.22
N SER A 280 9.90 -3.45 -5.46
CA SER A 280 10.28 -4.54 -6.36
C SER A 280 11.31 -5.49 -5.75
N PHE A 281 12.29 -4.96 -5.01
CA PHE A 281 13.30 -5.78 -4.34
C PHE A 281 12.69 -6.63 -3.23
N PHE A 282 11.73 -6.11 -2.47
CA PHE A 282 11.06 -6.90 -1.41
C PHE A 282 10.27 -8.09 -1.94
N PHE A 283 9.82 -8.08 -3.20
CA PHE A 283 9.22 -9.26 -3.82
C PHE A 283 10.17 -10.46 -3.88
N LEU A 284 11.49 -10.26 -3.84
CA LEU A 284 12.45 -11.36 -3.74
C LEU A 284 12.21 -12.22 -2.50
N PHE A 285 11.77 -11.63 -1.39
CA PHE A 285 11.50 -12.35 -0.14
C PHE A 285 10.11 -12.98 -0.10
N TYR A 286 9.25 -12.70 -1.09
CA TYR A 286 7.90 -13.25 -1.13
C TYR A 286 7.90 -14.78 -1.23
N GLY A 287 8.93 -15.35 -1.89
CA GLY A 287 9.11 -16.80 -1.98
C GLY A 287 9.34 -17.49 -0.64
N LEU A 288 9.85 -16.81 0.39
CA LEU A 288 10.03 -17.39 1.72
C LEU A 288 8.70 -17.86 2.35
N LEU A 289 7.57 -17.25 1.97
CA LEU A 289 6.25 -17.68 2.45
C LEU A 289 5.80 -19.02 1.86
N PHE A 290 6.33 -19.40 0.69
CA PHE A 290 5.86 -20.55 -0.09
C PHE A 290 6.89 -21.69 -0.15
N PHE A 291 8.18 -21.37 -0.07
CA PHE A 291 9.25 -22.37 -0.20
C PHE A 291 9.72 -22.95 1.14
N THR A 292 9.29 -22.39 2.28
CA THR A 292 9.73 -22.84 3.61
C THR A 292 8.93 -24.02 4.17
N GLY A 293 7.77 -24.33 3.60
CA GLY A 293 6.85 -25.34 4.16
C GLY A 293 6.18 -24.91 5.48
N ALA A 294 6.37 -23.65 5.93
CA ALA A 294 5.82 -23.16 7.19
C ALA A 294 4.27 -23.11 7.23
N VAL A 295 3.63 -23.11 6.06
CA VAL A 295 2.18 -23.14 5.90
C VAL A 295 1.83 -24.31 4.97
N GLU A 296 1.25 -25.37 5.51
CA GLU A 296 0.93 -26.60 4.77
C GLU A 296 0.07 -26.34 3.51
N MET A 297 -0.86 -25.39 3.58
CA MET A 297 -1.69 -24.99 2.43
C MET A 297 -0.88 -24.47 1.24
N TYR A 298 0.31 -23.93 1.49
CA TYR A 298 1.21 -23.37 0.48
C TYR A 298 2.28 -24.36 0.01
N ASP A 299 2.38 -25.52 0.65
CA ASP A 299 3.30 -26.58 0.24
C ASP A 299 2.71 -27.42 -0.90
N ASN A 300 2.41 -26.75 -2.01
CA ASN A 300 2.08 -27.42 -3.26
C ASN A 300 2.77 -26.71 -4.43
N ALA A 301 3.01 -27.46 -5.49
CA ALA A 301 3.76 -26.98 -6.65
C ALA A 301 3.07 -25.82 -7.40
N PHE A 302 1.74 -25.73 -7.30
CA PHE A 302 0.95 -24.61 -7.81
C PHE A 302 1.36 -23.29 -7.15
N TRP A 303 1.46 -23.26 -5.83
CA TRP A 303 1.90 -22.09 -5.07
C TRP A 303 3.39 -21.81 -5.24
N LYS A 304 4.22 -22.84 -5.45
CA LYS A 304 5.65 -22.68 -5.78
C LYS A 304 5.84 -21.91 -7.10
N ILE A 305 5.09 -22.21 -8.17
CA ILE A 305 5.12 -21.44 -9.44
C ILE A 305 4.65 -20.01 -9.23
N PHE A 306 3.55 -19.82 -8.50
CA PHE A 306 3.05 -18.48 -8.15
C PHE A 306 4.13 -17.65 -7.47
N ALA A 307 4.81 -18.22 -6.47
CA ALA A 307 5.93 -17.60 -5.80
C ALA A 307 7.08 -17.26 -6.77
N GLY A 308 7.47 -18.18 -7.66
CA GLY A 308 8.53 -17.96 -8.65
C GLY A 308 8.26 -16.78 -9.60
N ILE A 309 7.00 -16.60 -10.02
CA ILE A 309 6.58 -15.45 -10.83
C ILE A 309 6.71 -14.14 -10.04
N PHE A 310 6.37 -14.13 -8.76
CA PHE A 310 6.47 -12.93 -7.93
C PHE A 310 7.91 -12.56 -7.59
N VAL A 311 8.71 -13.55 -7.18
CA VAL A 311 10.13 -13.38 -6.84
C VAL A 311 10.91 -12.73 -7.99
N THR A 312 10.65 -13.17 -9.22
CA THR A 312 11.37 -12.67 -10.41
C THR A 312 10.66 -11.48 -11.08
N GLY A 313 9.37 -11.30 -10.83
CA GLY A 313 8.50 -10.30 -11.47
C GLY A 313 8.28 -9.02 -10.67
N GLY A 314 8.93 -8.84 -9.51
CA GLY A 314 8.72 -7.68 -8.64
C GLY A 314 8.78 -6.34 -9.36
N PHE A 315 9.80 -6.10 -10.20
CA PHE A 315 9.94 -4.85 -10.96
C PHE A 315 8.87 -4.71 -12.05
N LEU A 316 8.54 -5.83 -12.70
CA LEU A 316 7.53 -5.92 -13.74
C LEU A 316 6.14 -5.55 -13.20
N PHE A 317 5.75 -6.06 -12.03
CA PHE A 317 4.44 -5.79 -11.41
C PHE A 317 4.34 -4.43 -10.73
N THR A 318 5.47 -3.88 -10.25
CA THR A 318 5.47 -2.57 -9.58
C THR A 318 5.77 -1.44 -10.55
N PHE A 319 6.96 -1.39 -11.13
CA PHE A 319 7.36 -0.30 -12.04
C PHE A 319 6.78 -0.50 -13.44
N GLY A 320 6.91 -1.70 -14.01
CA GLY A 320 6.50 -1.98 -15.40
C GLY A 320 5.03 -1.71 -15.69
N GLN A 321 4.14 -2.03 -14.74
CA GLN A 321 2.69 -1.85 -14.88
C GLN A 321 2.26 -0.40 -15.13
N TYR A 322 3.04 0.59 -14.70
CA TYR A 322 2.72 2.01 -14.89
C TYR A 322 3.47 2.66 -16.05
N VAL A 323 4.05 1.91 -16.97
CA VAL A 323 4.52 2.46 -18.25
C VAL A 323 3.30 2.68 -19.16
N PRO A 324 3.00 3.89 -19.68
CA PRO A 324 3.86 5.08 -19.79
C PRO A 324 3.60 6.18 -18.74
N SER A 325 2.74 5.94 -17.75
CA SER A 325 2.39 6.93 -16.70
C SER A 325 3.58 7.51 -15.94
N TRP A 326 4.70 6.80 -15.80
CA TRP A 326 5.94 7.40 -15.26
C TRP A 326 6.42 8.60 -16.06
N ASP A 327 6.21 8.59 -17.37
CA ASP A 327 6.63 9.63 -18.31
C ASP A 327 5.56 10.74 -18.45
N SER A 328 4.49 10.73 -17.65
CA SER A 328 3.29 11.55 -17.92
C SER A 328 3.55 13.05 -18.03
N SER A 329 4.52 13.59 -17.29
CA SER A 329 4.84 15.03 -17.27
C SER A 329 5.44 15.54 -18.58
N TYR A 330 6.22 14.73 -19.29
CA TYR A 330 6.85 15.07 -20.57
C TYR A 330 6.32 14.24 -21.74
N TYR A 331 5.32 13.38 -21.50
CA TYR A 331 4.68 12.57 -22.54
C TYR A 331 4.17 13.41 -23.73
N PRO A 332 3.57 14.61 -23.55
CA PRO A 332 3.18 15.46 -24.68
C PRO A 332 4.36 15.88 -25.57
N LEU A 333 5.49 16.24 -24.97
CA LEU A 333 6.71 16.59 -25.69
C LEU A 333 7.25 15.38 -26.46
N MET A 334 7.37 14.23 -25.79
CA MET A 334 7.82 12.99 -26.42
C MET A 334 6.96 12.60 -27.64
N MET A 335 5.66 12.85 -27.56
CA MET A 335 4.70 12.53 -28.61
C MET A 335 4.64 13.51 -29.78
N SER A 336 5.30 14.67 -29.67
CA SER A 336 5.50 15.63 -30.75
C SER A 336 6.86 15.47 -31.45
N GLN A 337 7.81 14.76 -30.84
CA GLN A 337 9.08 14.45 -31.46
C GLN A 337 8.96 13.36 -32.53
N ASN A 338 9.90 13.35 -33.48
CA ASN A 338 9.99 12.32 -34.52
C ASN A 338 10.59 11.01 -33.96
N ILE A 339 9.89 10.37 -33.02
CA ILE A 339 10.32 9.13 -32.39
C ILE A 339 9.31 8.02 -32.68
N LYS A 340 9.82 6.85 -33.08
CA LYS A 340 8.97 5.68 -33.29
C LYS A 340 8.54 5.11 -31.94
N TYR A 341 7.23 4.83 -31.80
CA TYR A 341 6.70 4.13 -30.62
C TYR A 341 7.40 2.80 -30.35
N ARG A 342 7.86 2.12 -31.42
CA ARG A 342 8.60 0.87 -31.31
C ARG A 342 9.88 1.01 -30.49
N ASP A 343 10.62 2.11 -30.65
CA ASP A 343 11.88 2.35 -29.94
C ASP A 343 11.63 2.65 -28.46
N TYR A 344 10.58 3.43 -28.18
CA TYR A 344 10.10 3.66 -26.82
C TYR A 344 9.71 2.35 -26.12
N LEU A 345 8.85 1.53 -26.76
CA LEU A 345 8.40 0.26 -26.19
C LEU A 345 9.56 -0.73 -26.00
N ASN A 346 10.50 -0.79 -26.95
CA ASN A 346 11.70 -1.62 -26.83
C ASN A 346 12.52 -1.21 -25.60
N SER A 347 12.74 0.09 -25.37
CA SER A 347 13.47 0.57 -24.19
C SER A 347 12.82 0.10 -22.89
N LYS A 348 11.49 0.25 -22.77
CA LYS A 348 10.76 -0.14 -21.56
C LYS A 348 10.78 -1.66 -21.36
N TRP A 349 10.71 -2.43 -22.44
CA TRP A 349 10.83 -3.88 -22.40
C TRP A 349 12.21 -4.34 -21.95
N TYR A 350 13.30 -3.73 -22.46
CA TYR A 350 14.66 -4.04 -22.02
C TYR A 350 14.86 -3.71 -20.54
N LEU A 351 14.30 -2.59 -20.06
CA LEU A 351 14.36 -2.24 -18.64
C LEU A 351 13.71 -3.33 -17.77
N ILE A 352 12.54 -3.83 -18.18
CA ILE A 352 11.86 -4.95 -17.50
C ILE A 352 12.71 -6.21 -17.54
N ILE A 353 13.28 -6.57 -18.70
CA ILE A 353 14.12 -7.77 -18.84
C ILE A 353 15.35 -7.72 -17.95
N ILE A 354 16.07 -6.60 -17.97
CA ILE A 354 17.29 -6.43 -17.15
C ILE A 354 16.93 -6.57 -15.67
N ALA A 355 15.84 -5.94 -15.22
CA ALA A 355 15.40 -6.05 -13.85
C ALA A 355 14.99 -7.48 -13.47
N THR A 356 14.24 -8.19 -14.32
CA THR A 356 13.87 -9.59 -14.10
C THR A 356 15.12 -10.48 -14.01
N LEU A 357 16.10 -10.31 -14.90
CA LEU A 357 17.36 -11.07 -14.86
C LEU A 357 18.14 -10.82 -13.56
N ILE A 358 18.24 -9.57 -13.11
CA ILE A 358 18.86 -9.22 -11.84
C ILE A 358 18.11 -9.91 -10.69
N SER A 359 16.77 -9.85 -10.68
CA SER A 359 15.96 -10.53 -9.67
C SER A 359 16.17 -12.05 -9.69
N THR A 360 16.27 -12.67 -10.87
CA THR A 360 16.56 -14.11 -11.00
C THR A 360 17.93 -14.47 -10.40
N VAL A 361 18.97 -13.69 -10.70
CA VAL A 361 20.31 -13.92 -10.13
C VAL A 361 20.30 -13.75 -8.62
N LEU A 362 19.63 -12.72 -8.10
CA LEU A 362 19.50 -12.49 -6.66
C LEU A 362 18.69 -13.58 -5.97
N SER A 363 17.74 -14.21 -6.67
CA SER A 363 16.90 -15.29 -6.13
C SER A 363 17.58 -16.66 -6.08
N THR A 364 18.85 -16.77 -6.49
CA THR A 364 19.62 -18.03 -6.47
C THR A 364 19.73 -18.65 -5.07
N PHE A 365 19.62 -17.87 -3.99
CA PHE A 365 19.62 -18.42 -2.63
C PHE A 365 18.45 -19.38 -2.35
N TYR A 366 17.37 -19.35 -3.16
CA TYR A 366 16.26 -20.29 -3.02
C TYR A 366 16.61 -21.75 -3.30
N ILE A 367 17.77 -22.02 -3.92
CA ILE A 367 18.32 -23.38 -4.05
C ILE A 367 18.44 -24.07 -2.68
N TYR A 368 18.70 -23.31 -1.59
CA TYR A 368 18.78 -23.83 -0.23
C TYR A 368 17.49 -24.57 0.21
N PHE A 369 16.33 -24.17 -0.29
CA PHE A 369 15.04 -24.78 0.04
C PHE A 369 14.69 -25.98 -0.84
N GLY A 370 15.59 -26.38 -1.74
CA GLY A 370 15.42 -27.52 -2.63
C GLY A 370 15.36 -27.15 -4.11
N TRP A 371 15.57 -28.16 -4.95
CA TRP A 371 15.60 -28.00 -6.42
C TRP A 371 14.27 -27.52 -6.99
N GLU A 372 13.15 -28.01 -6.46
CA GLU A 372 11.81 -27.61 -6.91
C GLU A 372 11.54 -26.12 -6.70
N ALA A 373 11.95 -25.56 -5.55
CA ALA A 373 11.81 -24.14 -5.27
C ALA A 373 12.57 -23.30 -6.30
N TYR A 374 13.80 -23.70 -6.63
CA TYR A 374 14.59 -23.00 -7.63
C TYR A 374 14.08 -23.23 -9.07
N ALA A 375 13.62 -24.43 -9.40
CA ALA A 375 12.99 -24.72 -10.68
C ALA A 375 11.74 -23.85 -10.90
N ALA A 376 10.95 -23.64 -9.85
CA ALA A 376 9.80 -22.73 -9.89
C ALA A 376 10.21 -21.27 -10.15
N VAL A 377 11.29 -20.81 -9.50
CA VAL A 377 11.87 -19.48 -9.73
C VAL A 377 12.35 -19.32 -11.17
N LEU A 378 13.06 -20.31 -11.72
CA LEU A 378 13.53 -20.28 -13.11
C LEU A 378 12.38 -20.31 -14.12
N ALA A 379 11.39 -21.17 -13.91
CA ALA A 379 10.19 -21.23 -14.75
C ALA A 379 9.43 -19.89 -14.72
N GLY A 380 9.25 -19.32 -13.53
CA GLY A 380 8.66 -17.99 -13.33
C GLY A 380 9.46 -16.88 -14.02
N ALA A 381 10.80 -16.91 -13.94
CA ALA A 381 11.67 -15.97 -14.63
C ALA A 381 11.45 -16.01 -16.15
N MET A 382 11.47 -17.21 -16.74
CA MET A 382 11.29 -17.40 -18.18
C MET A 382 9.92 -16.92 -18.64
N TYR A 383 8.87 -17.24 -17.88
CA TYR A 383 7.53 -16.74 -18.15
C TYR A 383 7.44 -15.21 -18.04
N ASN A 384 8.11 -14.62 -17.05
CA ASN A 384 8.15 -13.17 -16.86
C ASN A 384 8.86 -12.44 -18.00
N LEU A 385 10.01 -12.95 -18.40
CA LEU A 385 10.81 -12.46 -19.50
C LEU A 385 10.05 -12.52 -20.83
N GLY A 386 9.42 -13.65 -21.11
CA GLY A 386 8.64 -13.89 -22.32
C GLY A 386 7.27 -13.21 -22.30
N ILE A 387 6.30 -13.79 -21.60
CA ILE A 387 4.89 -13.45 -21.73
C ILE A 387 4.51 -12.22 -20.89
N ASN A 388 4.85 -12.19 -19.60
CA ASN A 388 4.36 -11.11 -18.74
C ASN A 388 4.95 -9.75 -19.12
N SER A 389 6.18 -9.69 -19.61
CA SER A 389 6.79 -8.44 -20.08
C SER A 389 5.93 -7.76 -21.16
N TYR A 390 5.32 -8.53 -22.06
CA TYR A 390 4.40 -8.01 -23.07
C TYR A 390 3.02 -7.67 -22.50
N LEU A 391 2.44 -8.53 -21.66
CA LEU A 391 1.13 -8.29 -21.05
C LEU A 391 1.11 -7.02 -20.19
N VAL A 392 2.24 -6.73 -19.56
CA VAL A 392 2.44 -5.53 -18.74
C VAL A 392 2.46 -4.28 -19.61
N LEU A 393 3.24 -4.27 -20.69
CA LEU A 393 3.24 -3.16 -21.65
C LEU A 393 1.86 -3.00 -22.31
N LEU A 394 1.20 -4.10 -22.67
CA LEU A 394 -0.17 -4.07 -23.19
C LEU A 394 -1.15 -3.43 -22.21
N GLY A 395 -1.07 -3.80 -20.92
CA GLY A 395 -1.86 -3.18 -19.86
C GLY A 395 -1.57 -1.70 -19.72
N GLY A 396 -0.29 -1.34 -19.80
CA GLY A 396 0.20 0.04 -19.78
C GLY A 396 -0.47 0.97 -20.78
N ALA A 397 -0.77 0.49 -21.99
CA ALA A 397 -1.49 1.25 -23.03
C ALA A 397 -2.88 1.76 -22.58
N TYR A 398 -3.47 1.10 -21.59
CA TYR A 398 -4.79 1.45 -21.05
C TYR A 398 -4.69 2.28 -19.76
N VAL A 399 -3.52 2.37 -19.13
CA VAL A 399 -3.34 3.18 -17.91
C VAL A 399 -3.29 4.67 -18.27
N LYS A 400 -4.30 5.42 -17.83
CA LYS A 400 -4.46 6.86 -18.15
C LYS A 400 -4.38 7.76 -16.93
N SER A 401 -3.81 7.28 -15.84
CA SER A 401 -3.58 8.07 -14.64
C SER A 401 -2.16 8.66 -14.67
N PRO A 402 -1.99 9.99 -14.65
CA PRO A 402 -0.67 10.59 -14.52
C PRO A 402 -0.07 10.30 -13.13
N ILE A 403 1.26 10.20 -13.08
CA ILE A 403 1.99 9.95 -11.85
C ILE A 403 2.63 11.25 -11.37
N ASP A 404 2.23 11.68 -10.18
CA ASP A 404 2.95 12.71 -9.44
C ASP A 404 4.22 12.09 -8.85
N LEU A 405 5.37 12.46 -9.41
CA LEU A 405 6.70 11.98 -9.05
C LEU A 405 7.20 12.56 -7.71
N THR A 406 6.64 13.69 -7.27
CA THR A 406 7.09 14.43 -6.09
C THR A 406 6.40 13.99 -4.80
N SER A 407 5.22 13.37 -4.88
CA SER A 407 4.50 12.89 -3.72
C SER A 407 4.61 11.37 -3.55
N ASN A 408 5.14 10.93 -2.39
CA ASN A 408 4.84 9.60 -1.85
C ASN A 408 3.42 9.63 -1.29
N LYS A 409 2.42 9.70 -2.17
CA LYS A 409 1.06 9.36 -1.75
C LYS A 409 1.11 7.89 -1.33
N LYS A 410 0.77 7.63 -0.06
CA LYS A 410 0.86 6.34 0.64
C LYS A 410 0.37 5.17 -0.24
N ALA A 411 0.79 3.94 0.03
CA ALA A 411 0.61 2.73 -0.80
C ALA A 411 -0.82 2.45 -1.34
N PHE A 412 -1.87 3.00 -0.72
CA PHE A 412 -3.29 2.93 -1.17
C PHE A 412 -3.83 4.27 -1.69
N GLY A 413 -2.94 5.17 -2.07
CA GLY A 413 -3.13 6.61 -2.15
C GLY A 413 -3.29 7.19 -3.53
N ASP A 414 -2.86 6.46 -4.55
CA ASP A 414 -3.17 6.89 -5.89
C ASP A 414 -4.67 6.78 -6.11
N LYS A 415 -5.20 7.82 -6.77
CA LYS A 415 -6.23 7.60 -7.77
C LYS A 415 -5.61 6.72 -8.86
N GLN A 416 -5.32 5.46 -8.56
CA GLN A 416 -5.11 4.49 -9.61
C GLN A 416 -6.43 4.53 -10.34
N ALA A 417 -6.39 5.01 -11.58
CA ALA A 417 -7.52 4.87 -12.44
C ALA A 417 -7.72 3.36 -12.58
N PHE A 418 -8.65 2.79 -11.81
CA PHE A 418 -9.13 1.43 -11.99
C PHE A 418 -9.55 1.28 -13.45
N ASN A 419 -8.65 0.77 -14.27
CA ASN A 419 -9.00 0.47 -15.62
C ASN A 419 -9.41 -1.00 -15.64
N ALA A 420 -10.70 -1.26 -15.83
CA ALA A 420 -11.23 -2.62 -15.92
C ALA A 420 -10.46 -3.48 -16.93
N LYS A 421 -9.93 -2.89 -18.02
CA LYS A 421 -9.06 -3.59 -18.97
C LYS A 421 -7.71 -3.96 -18.36
N THR A 422 -7.13 -3.09 -17.55
CA THR A 422 -5.87 -3.39 -16.85
C THR A 422 -6.03 -4.47 -15.79
N MET A 423 -7.16 -4.47 -15.07
CA MET A 423 -7.49 -5.51 -14.09
C MET A 423 -7.74 -6.85 -14.80
N LEU A 424 -8.51 -6.84 -15.90
CA LEU A 424 -8.71 -8.03 -16.71
C LEU A 424 -7.38 -8.59 -17.23
N LEU A 425 -6.43 -7.73 -17.59
CA LEU A 425 -5.08 -8.11 -17.99
C LEU A 425 -4.18 -8.56 -16.83
N THR A 426 -4.57 -8.33 -15.56
CA THR A 426 -3.85 -8.87 -14.39
C THR A 426 -4.15 -10.36 -14.20
N ILE A 427 -5.38 -10.80 -14.49
CA ILE A 427 -5.78 -12.21 -14.39
C ILE A 427 -4.85 -13.13 -15.19
N PRO A 428 -4.64 -12.95 -16.50
CA PRO A 428 -3.74 -13.83 -17.25
C PRO A 428 -2.30 -13.73 -16.77
N LYS A 429 -1.81 -12.57 -16.30
CA LYS A 429 -0.43 -12.46 -15.78
C LYS A 429 -0.15 -13.36 -14.58
N MET A 430 -1.16 -13.57 -13.74
CA MET A 430 -1.05 -14.33 -12.50
C MET A 430 -1.52 -15.78 -12.68
N PHE A 431 -2.67 -15.99 -13.30
CA PHE A 431 -3.31 -17.31 -13.36
C PHE A 431 -2.91 -18.17 -14.56
N LEU A 432 -2.64 -17.57 -15.72
CA LEU A 432 -2.25 -18.33 -16.90
C LEU A 432 -1.00 -19.22 -16.69
N PRO A 433 0.10 -18.75 -16.08
CA PRO A 433 1.24 -19.65 -15.85
C PRO A 433 0.92 -20.79 -14.88
N MET A 434 0.01 -20.57 -13.92
CA MET A 434 -0.45 -21.64 -13.03
C MET A 434 -1.31 -22.67 -13.76
N LEU A 435 -2.15 -22.24 -14.71
CA LEU A 435 -2.92 -23.14 -15.58
C LEU A 435 -2.01 -23.95 -16.51
N ILE A 436 -0.98 -23.31 -17.08
CA ILE A 436 0.03 -24.00 -17.91
C ILE A 436 0.78 -25.04 -17.08
N TYR A 437 1.20 -24.67 -15.86
CA TYR A 437 1.82 -25.59 -14.93
C TYR A 437 0.90 -26.77 -14.65
N TRP A 438 -0.37 -26.52 -14.29
CA TRP A 438 -1.35 -27.55 -14.00
C TRP A 438 -1.49 -28.54 -15.16
N GLY A 439 -1.64 -28.03 -16.40
CA GLY A 439 -1.72 -28.87 -17.59
C GLY A 439 -0.47 -29.74 -17.82
N GLY A 440 0.74 -29.18 -17.63
CA GLY A 440 1.99 -29.96 -17.74
C GLY A 440 2.17 -30.97 -16.59
N SER A 441 1.71 -30.61 -15.39
CA SER A 441 1.80 -31.45 -14.19
C SER A 441 0.96 -32.72 -14.25
N MET A 442 -0.03 -32.79 -15.16
CA MET A 442 -0.80 -34.00 -15.42
C MET A 442 0.06 -35.15 -15.98
N ILE A 443 1.23 -34.84 -16.56
CA ILE A 443 2.20 -35.83 -17.04
C ILE A 443 3.16 -36.20 -15.91
N ASN A 444 3.86 -35.20 -15.36
CA ASN A 444 4.67 -35.29 -14.15
C ASN A 444 4.99 -33.87 -13.63
N GLU A 445 5.44 -33.76 -12.38
CA GLU A 445 5.74 -32.46 -11.77
C GLU A 445 6.81 -31.63 -12.53
N PRO A 446 7.96 -32.22 -12.95
CA PRO A 446 8.96 -31.50 -13.76
C PRO A 446 8.44 -30.97 -15.11
N ALA A 447 7.53 -31.71 -15.77
CA ALA A 447 6.91 -31.31 -17.02
C ALA A 447 6.05 -30.06 -16.85
N GLY A 448 5.44 -29.86 -15.68
CA GLY A 448 4.76 -28.61 -15.33
C GLY A 448 5.70 -27.41 -15.38
N TYR A 449 6.85 -27.49 -14.70
CA TYR A 449 7.85 -26.41 -14.69
C TYR A 449 8.42 -26.16 -16.10
N LEU A 450 8.72 -27.23 -16.84
CA LEU A 450 9.21 -27.14 -18.22
C LEU A 450 8.18 -26.53 -19.17
N ALA A 451 6.90 -26.85 -19.03
CA ALA A 451 5.83 -26.26 -19.84
C ALA A 451 5.74 -24.75 -19.65
N VAL A 452 5.81 -24.26 -18.40
CA VAL A 452 5.83 -22.82 -18.11
C VAL A 452 7.06 -22.14 -18.71
N ALA A 453 8.24 -22.74 -18.52
CA ALA A 453 9.48 -22.22 -19.09
C ALA A 453 9.44 -22.19 -20.63
N ALA A 454 8.94 -23.25 -21.26
CA ALA A 454 8.79 -23.35 -22.71
C ALA A 454 7.84 -22.28 -23.28
N VAL A 455 6.70 -22.04 -22.62
CA VAL A 455 5.79 -20.94 -23.00
C VAL A 455 6.47 -19.58 -22.85
N GLY A 456 7.28 -19.39 -21.81
CA GLY A 456 8.14 -18.22 -21.66
C GLY A 456 9.08 -18.02 -22.84
N VAL A 457 9.79 -19.08 -23.26
CA VAL A 457 10.68 -19.07 -24.43
C VAL A 457 9.91 -18.75 -25.72
N LEU A 458 8.74 -19.36 -25.92
CA LEU A 458 7.87 -19.07 -27.07
C LEU A 458 7.48 -17.58 -27.13
N GLY A 459 7.33 -16.92 -25.98
CA GLY A 459 7.14 -15.46 -25.92
C GLY A 459 8.24 -14.69 -26.67
N PHE A 460 9.50 -15.11 -26.58
CA PHE A 460 10.58 -14.46 -27.34
C PHE A 460 10.47 -14.69 -28.84
N VAL A 461 10.06 -15.89 -29.26
CA VAL A 461 9.82 -16.22 -30.68
C VAL A 461 8.74 -15.31 -31.27
N PHE A 462 7.65 -15.08 -30.53
CA PHE A 462 6.53 -14.24 -30.95
C PHE A 462 6.68 -12.75 -30.58
N LYS A 463 7.90 -12.27 -30.26
CA LYS A 463 8.14 -10.88 -29.89
C LYS A 463 7.66 -9.89 -30.95
N ASN A 464 8.07 -10.09 -32.21
CA ASN A 464 7.79 -9.17 -33.30
C ASN A 464 6.29 -8.99 -33.62
N PRO A 465 5.48 -10.05 -33.80
CA PRO A 465 4.04 -9.89 -33.97
C PRO A 465 3.37 -9.26 -32.75
N THR A 466 3.75 -9.69 -31.53
CA THR A 466 3.19 -9.15 -30.28
C THR A 466 3.45 -7.65 -30.14
N PHE A 467 4.66 -7.18 -30.39
CA PHE A 467 4.97 -5.76 -30.35
C PHE A 467 4.25 -4.96 -31.44
N ARG A 468 4.01 -5.52 -32.63
CA ARG A 468 3.22 -4.84 -33.67
C ARG A 468 1.79 -4.60 -33.20
N LEU A 469 1.20 -5.57 -32.48
CA LEU A 469 -0.11 -5.42 -31.85
C LEU A 469 -0.09 -4.34 -30.75
N ILE A 470 0.87 -4.41 -29.83
CA ILE A 470 1.01 -3.44 -28.73
C ILE A 470 1.19 -2.03 -29.30
N GLU A 471 2.08 -1.84 -30.28
CA GLU A 471 2.31 -0.55 -30.93
C GLU A 471 1.03 0.03 -31.55
N ARG A 472 0.23 -0.80 -32.23
CA ARG A 472 -1.06 -0.38 -32.79
C ARG A 472 -2.02 0.11 -31.71
N ILE A 473 -2.06 -0.56 -30.56
CA ILE A 473 -2.91 -0.19 -29.43
C ILE A 473 -2.42 1.13 -28.79
N TYR A 474 -1.12 1.29 -28.57
CA TYR A 474 -0.55 2.54 -28.08
C TYR A 474 -0.85 3.72 -29.00
N LYS A 475 -0.74 3.53 -30.33
CA LYS A 475 -1.12 4.56 -31.31
C LYS A 475 -2.61 4.90 -31.23
N LYS A 476 -3.48 3.90 -31.09
CA LYS A 476 -4.95 4.09 -30.95
C LYS A 476 -5.31 4.86 -29.67
N GLU A 477 -4.64 4.56 -28.56
CA GLU A 477 -4.91 5.18 -27.26
C GLU A 477 -4.11 6.49 -27.02
N LYS A 478 -3.21 6.87 -27.95
CA LYS A 478 -2.32 8.05 -27.87
C LYS A 478 -3.05 9.31 -27.41
N TYR A 479 -4.10 9.71 -28.13
CA TYR A 479 -4.81 10.98 -27.86
C TYR A 479 -5.57 10.97 -26.53
N LYS A 480 -6.19 9.84 -26.18
CA LYS A 480 -6.86 9.69 -24.88
C LYS A 480 -5.86 9.76 -23.73
N THR A 481 -4.67 9.22 -23.92
CA THR A 481 -3.57 9.28 -22.94
C THR A 481 -3.04 10.70 -22.80
N LEU A 482 -2.84 11.41 -23.91
CA LEU A 482 -2.42 12.83 -23.91
C LEU A 482 -3.42 13.73 -23.19
N LEU A 483 -4.73 13.57 -23.43
CA LEU A 483 -5.76 14.31 -22.73
C LEU A 483 -5.72 14.03 -21.22
N ALA A 484 -5.65 12.76 -20.83
CA ALA A 484 -5.65 12.37 -19.43
C ALA A 484 -4.41 12.86 -18.65
N TYR A 485 -3.24 12.95 -19.31
CA TYR A 485 -2.03 13.48 -18.68
C TYR A 485 -2.00 15.01 -18.60
N LYS A 486 -2.79 15.72 -19.41
CA LYS A 486 -2.96 17.18 -19.32
C LYS A 486 -3.89 17.63 -18.20
N GLU A 487 -4.84 16.78 -17.75
CA GLU A 487 -5.86 17.16 -16.75
C GLU A 487 -5.30 17.52 -15.35
N ASN A 488 -4.03 17.22 -15.05
CA ASN A 488 -3.41 17.53 -13.76
C ASN A 488 -2.15 18.41 -13.86
N ALA A 489 -1.89 19.01 -15.04
CA ALA A 489 -0.80 19.95 -15.24
C ALA A 489 -1.14 21.34 -14.70
#